data_AF-A0A937D7U1-F1
#
_entry.id   AF-A0A937D7U1-F1
#
_cell.length_a   1.000
_cell.length_b   1.000
_cell.length_c   1.000
_cell.angle_alpha   90.00
_cell.angle_beta   90.00
_cell.angle_gamma   90.00
#
_symmetry.space_group_name_H-M   'P 1'
#
loop_
_entity.id
_entity.type
_entity.pdbx_description
1 polymer ?
#
loop_
_entity_poly.entity_id
_entity_poly.type
_entity_poly.pdbx_seq_one_letter_code
_entity_poly.pdbx_strand_id
1 'polypeptide(L)'
;MTMHPAPMPHLIGESFLDHSGQRWWVKERRPGSSDQLVVEATMQGKGSYPRVAVYVMTEREFQAHARASNLRPDRPTSSRER
;
A
#
# COMPACT_ATOMS: atom_id res chain seq x y z
N MET A 1 -33.64 1.68 3.01
CA MET A 1 -32.47 2.57 2.80
C MET A 1 -31.24 1.69 2.84
N THR A 2 -30.75 1.27 1.68
CA THR A 2 -29.54 0.45 1.59
C THR A 2 -28.36 1.36 1.90
N MET A 3 -27.76 1.20 3.08
CA MET A 3 -26.51 1.88 3.41
C MET A 3 -25.46 1.35 2.44
N HIS A 4 -25.16 2.12 1.40
CA HIS A 4 -23.93 1.92 0.64
C HIS A 4 -22.79 2.05 1.63
N PRO A 5 -21.91 1.05 1.81
CA PRO A 5 -20.67 1.29 2.52
C PRO A 5 -19.98 2.44 1.77
N ALA A 6 -19.63 3.51 2.49
CA ALA A 6 -18.87 4.62 1.92
C ALA A 6 -17.70 4.03 1.12
N PRO A 7 -17.44 4.48 -0.12
CA PRO A 7 -16.28 4.00 -0.85
C PRO A 7 -15.06 4.33 0.01
N MET A 8 -14.45 3.29 0.59
CA MET A 8 -13.17 3.45 1.26
C MET A 8 -12.21 4.04 0.24
N PRO A 9 -11.33 4.99 0.63
CA PRO A 9 -10.33 5.51 -0.27
C PRO A 9 -9.62 4.32 -0.92
N HIS A 10 -9.61 4.32 -2.24
CA HIS A 10 -9.06 3.24 -3.04
C HIS A 10 -7.58 3.11 -2.70
N LEU A 11 -7.20 2.11 -1.90
CA LEU A 11 -5.80 1.92 -1.45
C LEU A 11 -4.83 1.78 -2.62
N ILE A 12 -5.34 1.34 -3.78
CA ILE A 12 -4.57 1.21 -5.01
C ILE A 12 -4.02 2.58 -5.41
N GLY A 13 -2.71 2.64 -5.65
CA GLY A 13 -1.97 3.86 -5.92
C GLY A 13 -1.38 4.51 -4.66
N GLU A 14 -1.79 4.09 -3.47
CA GLU A 14 -1.24 4.64 -2.23
C GLU A 14 0.07 3.96 -1.82
N SER A 15 1.01 4.79 -1.35
CA SER A 15 2.28 4.37 -0.77
C SER A 15 2.28 4.64 0.73
N PHE A 16 3.00 3.80 1.47
CA PHE A 16 3.13 3.86 2.92
C PHE A 16 4.58 3.60 3.34
N LEU A 17 5.01 4.18 4.45
CA LEU A 17 6.29 3.88 5.08
C LEU A 17 6.06 3.17 6.41
N ASP A 18 6.84 2.14 6.68
CA ASP A 18 6.95 1.57 8.02
C ASP A 18 7.97 2.32 8.89
N HIS A 19 8.05 1.94 10.16
CA HIS A 19 9.01 2.50 11.11
C HIS A 19 10.49 2.22 10.74
N SER A 20 10.75 1.22 9.90
CA SER A 20 12.09 0.86 9.41
C SER A 20 12.47 1.62 8.13
N GLY A 21 11.57 2.45 7.58
CA GLY A 21 11.76 3.15 6.32
C GLY A 21 11.55 2.29 5.07
N GLN A 22 10.96 1.10 5.21
CA GLN A 22 10.51 0.30 4.07
C GLN A 22 9.26 0.94 3.47
N ARG A 23 9.26 1.10 2.14
CA ARG A 23 8.12 1.63 1.39
C ARG A 23 7.21 0.49 0.95
N TRP A 24 5.94 0.59 1.26
CA TRP A 24 4.87 -0.32 0.87
C TRP A 24 3.95 0.39 -0.12
N TRP A 25 3.89 -0.07 -1.36
CA TRP A 25 3.07 0.50 -2.42
C TRP A 25 1.99 -0.49 -2.85
N VAL A 26 0.73 -0.09 -2.78
CA VAL A 26 -0.40 -0.90 -3.25
C VAL A 26 -0.58 -0.60 -4.75
N LYS A 27 -0.14 -1.51 -5.62
CA LYS A 27 -0.07 -1.24 -7.07
C LYS A 27 -1.43 -1.32 -7.76
N GLU A 28 -2.09 -2.46 -7.57
CA GLU A 28 -3.25 -2.87 -8.36
C GLU A 28 -4.00 -4.00 -7.64
N ARG A 29 -5.20 -4.29 -8.13
CA ARG A 29 -5.92 -5.53 -7.80
C ARG A 29 -5.36 -6.65 -8.64
N ARG A 30 -5.22 -7.83 -8.04
CA ARG A 30 -4.74 -9.00 -8.75
C ARG A 30 -5.71 -9.36 -9.89
N PRO A 31 -5.22 -9.59 -11.13
CA PRO A 31 -6.05 -10.05 -12.23
C PRO A 31 -6.80 -11.34 -11.88
N GLY A 32 -8.11 -11.36 -12.13
CA GLY A 32 -8.97 -12.52 -11.83
C GLY A 32 -9.38 -12.65 -10.36
N SER A 33 -9.14 -11.62 -9.52
CA SER A 33 -9.60 -11.59 -8.13
C SER A 33 -10.13 -10.20 -7.76
N SER A 34 -11.31 -10.14 -7.16
CA SER A 34 -11.94 -8.85 -6.79
C SER A 34 -11.45 -8.28 -5.46
N ASP A 35 -10.85 -9.14 -4.61
CA ASP A 35 -10.52 -8.83 -3.22
C ASP A 35 -9.00 -8.81 -2.93
N GLN A 36 -8.18 -9.37 -3.83
CA GLN A 36 -6.74 -9.43 -3.67
C GLN A 36 -6.04 -8.21 -4.27
N LEU A 37 -5.07 -7.69 -3.54
CA LEU A 37 -4.19 -6.58 -3.90
C LEU A 37 -2.78 -7.09 -4.14
N VAL A 38 -2.10 -6.48 -5.10
CA VAL A 38 -0.67 -6.62 -5.33
C VAL A 38 0.04 -5.48 -4.61
N VAL A 39 0.87 -5.82 -3.64
CA VAL A 39 1.58 -4.87 -2.78
C VAL A 39 3.08 -5.05 -2.93
N GLU A 40 3.80 -3.99 -3.28
CA GLU A 40 5.25 -3.96 -3.38
C GLU A 40 5.87 -3.36 -2.12
N ALA A 41 6.74 -4.12 -1.46
CA ALA A 41 7.55 -3.63 -0.35
C ALA A 41 9.00 -3.42 -0.81
N THR A 42 9.44 -2.16 -0.85
CA THR A 42 10.81 -1.76 -1.20
C THR A 42 11.58 -1.40 0.05
N MET A 43 12.63 -2.16 0.36
CA MET A 43 13.56 -1.80 1.44
C MET A 43 14.59 -0.79 0.94
N GLN A 44 14.67 0.36 1.60
CA GLN A 44 15.79 1.29 1.45
C GLN A 44 16.98 0.78 2.27
N GLY A 45 17.67 -0.24 1.76
CA GLY A 45 18.92 -0.72 2.37
C GLY A 45 20.09 0.21 2.06
N LYS A 46 21.07 0.31 2.97
CA LYS A 46 22.40 0.89 2.69
C LYS A 46 23.18 -0.05 1.77
N GLY A 47 22.91 -0.01 0.47
CA GLY A 47 23.59 -0.79 -0.55
C GLY A 47 23.08 -0.43 -1.94
N SER A 48 23.89 -0.67 -2.98
CA SER A 48 23.62 -0.20 -4.35
C SER A 48 22.36 -0.75 -5.03
N TYR A 49 21.60 -1.65 -4.40
CA TYR A 49 20.42 -2.28 -5.01
C TYR A 49 19.22 -2.29 -4.05
N PRO A 50 18.10 -1.65 -4.42
CA PRO A 50 16.87 -1.76 -3.66
C PRO A 50 16.36 -3.20 -3.71
N ARG A 51 16.00 -3.75 -2.53
CA ARG A 51 15.33 -5.06 -2.46
C ARG A 51 13.83 -4.84 -2.50
N VAL A 52 13.19 -5.39 -3.52
CA VAL A 52 11.74 -5.33 -3.72
C VAL A 52 11.14 -6.71 -3.47
N ALA A 53 10.10 -6.77 -2.63
CA ALA A 53 9.28 -7.96 -2.41
C ALA A 53 7.85 -7.67 -2.87
N VAL A 54 7.22 -8.63 -3.55
CA VAL A 54 5.83 -8.51 -4.02
C VAL A 54 4.95 -9.45 -3.21
N TYR A 55 3.88 -8.92 -2.66
CA TYR A 55 2.89 -9.65 -1.88
C TYR A 55 1.54 -9.61 -2.57
N VAL A 56 0.80 -10.71 -2.46
CA VAL A 56 -0.61 -10.79 -2.83
C VAL A 56 -1.39 -11.02 -1.56
N MET A 57 -2.22 -10.06 -1.18
CA MET A 57 -3.02 -10.13 0.05
C MET A 57 -4.33 -9.39 -0.12
N THR A 58 -5.33 -9.73 0.68
CA THR A 58 -6.60 -9.00 0.69
C THR A 58 -6.43 -7.60 1.25
N GLU A 59 -7.39 -6.72 0.96
CA GLU A 59 -7.45 -5.38 1.58
C GLU A 59 -7.46 -5.47 3.12
N ARG A 60 -8.21 -6.43 3.66
CA ARG A 60 -8.30 -6.63 5.10
C ARG A 60 -6.96 -7.06 5.72
N GLU A 61 -6.25 -7.97 5.07
CA GLU A 61 -4.91 -8.40 5.50
C GLU A 61 -3.91 -7.23 5.44
N PHE A 62 -3.95 -6.44 4.36
CA PHE A 62 -3.12 -5.26 4.26
C PHE A 62 -3.43 -4.24 5.35
N GLN A 63 -4.70 -3.96 5.65
CA GLN A 63 -5.08 -3.06 6.74
C GLN A 63 -4.63 -3.56 8.11
N ALA A 64 -4.72 -4.87 8.36
CA ALA A 64 -4.22 -5.48 9.60
C ALA A 64 -2.69 -5.32 9.70
N HIS A 65 -1.97 -5.59 8.62
CA HIS A 65 -0.53 -5.35 8.53
C HIS A 65 -0.18 -3.88 8.72
N ALA A 66 -0.93 -2.97 8.09
CA ALA A 66 -0.72 -1.53 8.19
C ALA A 66 -0.82 -1.03 9.64
N ARG A 67 -1.80 -1.54 10.39
CA ARG A 67 -1.95 -1.23 11.82
C ARG A 67 -0.84 -1.85 12.66
N ALA A 68 -0.47 -3.11 12.40
CA ALA A 68 0.57 -3.81 13.16
C ALA A 68 1.97 -3.19 12.94
N SER A 69 2.30 -2.83 11.71
CA SER A 69 3.57 -2.22 11.31
C SER A 69 3.60 -0.70 11.50
N ASN A 70 2.49 -0.11 11.97
CA ASN A 70 2.28 1.33 12.12
C ASN A 70 2.60 2.11 10.84
N LEU A 71 2.14 1.58 9.70
CA LEU A 71 2.35 2.16 8.38
C LEU A 71 1.77 3.57 8.34
N ARG A 72 2.58 4.51 7.86
CA ARG A 72 2.18 5.90 7.67
C ARG A 72 2.05 6.18 6.19
N PRO A 73 1.03 6.93 5.74
CA PRO A 73 0.93 7.34 4.35
C PRO A 73 2.22 8.03 3.90
N ASP A 74 2.89 7.45 2.91
CA ASP A 74 3.99 8.07 2.16
C ASP A 74 3.35 9.01 1.16
N ARG A 75 2.76 10.10 1.66
CA ARG A 75 2.32 11.16 0.77
C ARG A 75 3.59 11.82 0.23
N PRO A 76 3.91 11.75 -1.07
CA PRO A 76 4.61 12.88 -1.62
C PRO A 76 3.70 14.09 -1.34
N THR A 77 4.22 15.13 -0.72
CA THR A 77 3.58 16.44 -0.83
C THR A 77 3.66 16.90 -2.28
N SER A 78 2.95 16.22 -3.19
CA SER A 78 2.51 16.83 -4.44
C SER A 78 1.33 17.71 -4.10
N SER A 79 1.67 18.86 -3.51
CA SER A 79 1.23 20.12 -4.06
C SER A 79 1.20 19.99 -5.59
N ARG A 80 -0.01 19.99 -6.16
CA ARG A 80 -0.38 20.84 -7.29
C ARG A 80 0.77 21.24 -8.21
N GLU A 81 0.90 20.59 -9.37
CA GLU A 81 1.29 21.11 -10.70
C GLU A 81 0.85 20.01 -11.69
N ARG A 82 0.07 20.19 -12.76
CA ARG A 82 -0.53 21.34 -13.44
C ARG A 82 -1.64 20.79 -14.35
#